data_AF-E6YW79-F1
#
_entry.id   AF-E6YW79-F1
#
_cell.length_a   1.000
_cell.length_b   1.000
_cell.length_c   1.000
_cell.angle_alpha   90.00
_cell.angle_beta   90.00
_cell.angle_gamma   90.00
#
_symmetry.space_group_name_H-M   'P 1'
#
loop_
_entity.id
_entity.type
_entity.pdbx_description
1 polymer ?
#
loop_
_entity_poly.entity_id
_entity_poly.type
_entity_poly.pdbx_seq_one_letter_code
_entity_poly.pdbx_strand_id
1 'polypeptide(L)'
;MNLRLVTTLKDLGASMQKTIGDGIQSSRFIVNVLTSAMPHFVVIDHKTINNKLSFVLFECTRCNNEVSFVLISKVKRAIEGFQLPDFYCSIVEMDIQRSMSECGIFSLALAKKLYLRSDKLEKLHRDNIKGDRWDRDVYLSYDLLDTYLPIDFYKHVQGFRRLEEYVKKNPGSEKEIVNKKNETIFERFERHTMVKRGRNMSASAHKKRITEYKSLMR
;
A
#
# COMPACT_ATOMS: atom_id res chain seq x y z
N MET A 1 -9.72 1.37 12.38
CA MET A 1 -8.80 0.73 11.40
C MET A 1 -9.55 -0.14 10.40
N ASN A 2 -10.52 -0.96 10.84
CA ASN A 2 -11.36 -1.79 9.95
C ASN A 2 -10.54 -2.62 8.96
N LEU A 3 -9.50 -3.27 9.47
CA LEU A 3 -8.60 -4.11 8.69
C LEU A 3 -9.11 -5.55 8.70
N ARG A 4 -9.18 -6.18 7.52
CA ARG A 4 -9.44 -7.62 7.39
C ARG A 4 -8.32 -8.30 6.60
N LEU A 5 -7.87 -9.44 7.09
CA LEU A 5 -7.04 -10.35 6.31
C LEU A 5 -7.97 -11.26 5.51
N VAL A 6 -7.69 -11.41 4.21
CA VAL A 6 -8.47 -12.20 3.29
C VAL A 6 -7.54 -13.12 2.52
N THR A 7 -7.82 -14.42 2.54
CA THR A 7 -6.96 -15.46 1.96
C THR A 7 -7.49 -16.03 0.64
N THR A 8 -8.75 -15.73 0.29
CA THR A 8 -9.36 -16.13 -0.98
C THR A 8 -10.14 -14.99 -1.63
N LEU A 9 -10.30 -15.00 -2.95
CA LEU A 9 -11.10 -14.00 -3.66
C LEU A 9 -12.59 -14.08 -3.31
N LYS A 10 -13.10 -15.28 -2.96
CA LYS A 10 -14.47 -15.45 -2.48
C LYS A 10 -14.69 -14.74 -1.15
N ASP A 11 -13.76 -14.91 -0.22
CA ASP A 11 -13.82 -14.25 1.09
C ASP A 11 -13.64 -12.74 0.97
N LEU A 12 -12.95 -12.27 -0.09
CA LEU A 12 -12.83 -10.85 -0.39
C LEU A 12 -14.19 -10.25 -0.72
N GLY A 13 -14.92 -10.86 -1.66
CA GLY A 13 -16.25 -10.41 -2.05
C GLY A 13 -17.21 -10.36 -0.88
N ALA A 14 -17.30 -11.45 -0.11
CA ALA A 14 -18.13 -11.52 1.09
C ALA A 14 -17.74 -10.46 2.14
N SER A 15 -16.43 -10.24 2.33
CA SER A 15 -15.94 -9.23 3.26
C SER A 15 -16.27 -7.80 2.83
N MET A 16 -16.14 -7.49 1.54
CA MET A 16 -16.46 -6.17 0.98
C MET A 16 -17.96 -5.90 1.05
N GLN A 17 -18.80 -6.84 0.59
CA GLN A 17 -20.26 -6.74 0.64
C GLN A 17 -20.76 -6.53 2.07
N LYS A 18 -20.25 -7.33 3.04
CA LYS A 18 -20.57 -7.14 4.46
C LYS A 18 -20.14 -5.76 4.95
N THR A 19 -18.93 -5.32 4.63
CA THR A 19 -18.42 -4.01 5.06
C THR A 19 -19.30 -2.86 4.55
N ILE A 20 -19.73 -2.93 3.30
CA ILE A 20 -20.62 -1.94 2.68
C ILE A 20 -22.02 -2.01 3.31
N GLY A 21 -22.56 -3.23 3.49
CA GLY A 21 -23.87 -3.45 4.13
C GLY A 21 -23.93 -2.98 5.58
N ASP A 22 -22.83 -3.08 6.32
CA ASP A 22 -22.67 -2.57 7.68
C ASP A 22 -22.51 -1.02 7.72
N GLY A 23 -22.56 -0.34 6.57
CA GLY A 23 -22.44 1.13 6.47
C GLY A 23 -21.03 1.67 6.73
N ILE A 24 -19.99 0.82 6.72
CA ILE A 24 -18.62 1.21 7.04
C ILE A 24 -18.05 2.08 5.92
N GLN A 25 -17.78 3.35 6.24
CA GLN A 25 -17.30 4.35 5.27
C GLN A 25 -15.81 4.25 4.93
N SER A 26 -15.01 3.56 5.75
CA SER A 26 -13.58 3.38 5.48
C SER A 26 -13.05 2.08 6.08
N SER A 27 -12.34 1.31 5.28
CA SER A 27 -11.79 0.00 5.66
C SER A 27 -10.54 -0.35 4.87
N ARG A 28 -9.83 -1.39 5.33
CA ARG A 28 -8.64 -1.91 4.67
C ARG A 28 -8.71 -3.42 4.55
N PHE A 29 -8.18 -3.95 3.46
CA PHE A 29 -8.10 -5.39 3.24
C PHE A 29 -6.67 -5.76 2.90
N ILE A 30 -6.11 -6.76 3.57
CA ILE A 30 -4.87 -7.40 3.12
C ILE A 30 -5.28 -8.69 2.43
N VAL A 31 -4.92 -8.82 1.15
CA VAL A 31 -5.34 -9.93 0.31
C VAL A 31 -4.12 -10.77 -0.03
N ASN A 32 -4.18 -12.07 0.26
CA ASN A 32 -3.22 -13.00 -0.31
C ASN A 32 -3.64 -13.36 -1.74
N VAL A 33 -2.84 -12.94 -2.71
CA VAL A 33 -3.12 -13.11 -4.14
C VAL A 33 -2.68 -14.47 -4.68
N LEU A 34 -1.79 -15.17 -3.96
CA LEU A 34 -1.30 -16.50 -4.30
C LEU A 34 -1.74 -17.54 -3.26
N THR A 35 -2.39 -18.61 -3.71
CA THR A 35 -2.79 -19.74 -2.87
C THR A 35 -1.71 -20.82 -2.73
N SER A 36 -0.50 -20.60 -3.27
CA SER A 36 0.60 -21.59 -3.32
C SER A 36 1.84 -21.19 -2.49
N ALA A 37 2.95 -21.92 -2.65
CA ALA A 37 4.12 -21.95 -1.78
C ALA A 37 4.80 -20.60 -1.48
N MET A 38 4.57 -19.54 -2.27
CA MET A 38 5.06 -18.19 -1.99
C MET A 38 3.89 -17.22 -2.00
N PRO A 39 3.45 -16.71 -0.83
CA PRO A 39 2.33 -15.78 -0.78
C PRO A 39 2.73 -14.42 -1.35
N HIS A 40 1.80 -13.76 -2.02
CA HIS A 40 1.93 -12.36 -2.43
C HIS A 40 0.79 -11.57 -1.80
N PHE A 41 1.13 -10.68 -0.86
CA PHE A 41 0.15 -9.86 -0.18
C PHE A 41 0.11 -8.46 -0.78
N VAL A 42 -1.09 -7.98 -1.04
CA VAL A 42 -1.38 -6.60 -1.39
C VAL A 42 -2.34 -6.00 -0.38
N VAL A 43 -2.38 -4.67 -0.28
CA VAL A 43 -3.33 -3.96 0.58
C VAL A 43 -4.29 -3.13 -0.26
N ILE A 44 -5.56 -3.16 0.13
CA ILE A 44 -6.64 -2.38 -0.48
C ILE A 44 -7.10 -1.35 0.54
N ASP A 45 -7.14 -0.08 0.14
CA ASP A 45 -7.81 0.98 0.89
C ASP A 45 -9.21 1.21 0.31
N HIS A 46 -10.20 1.26 1.19
CA HIS A 46 -11.58 1.55 0.85
C HIS A 46 -12.03 2.84 1.52
N LYS A 47 -12.71 3.69 0.73
CA LYS A 47 -13.41 4.87 1.22
C LYS A 47 -14.72 5.07 0.46
N THR A 48 -15.80 5.31 1.18
CA THR A 48 -17.08 5.76 0.62
C THR A 48 -17.11 7.29 0.62
N ILE A 49 -17.39 7.91 -0.52
CA ILE A 49 -17.47 9.36 -0.68
C ILE A 49 -18.72 9.68 -1.49
N ASN A 50 -19.66 10.43 -0.93
CA ASN A 50 -20.92 10.79 -1.59
C ASN A 50 -21.65 9.56 -2.17
N ASN A 51 -21.75 8.49 -1.37
CA ASN A 51 -22.32 7.18 -1.73
C ASN A 51 -21.59 6.41 -2.84
N LYS A 52 -20.43 6.90 -3.30
CA LYS A 52 -19.56 6.21 -4.26
C LYS A 52 -18.48 5.42 -3.55
N LEU A 53 -18.28 4.18 -3.95
CA LEU A 53 -17.26 3.30 -3.34
C LEU A 53 -15.93 3.47 -4.07
N SER A 54 -14.89 3.88 -3.36
CA SER A 54 -13.54 4.04 -3.92
C SER A 54 -12.60 2.99 -3.33
N PHE A 55 -12.11 2.09 -4.19
CA PHE A 55 -11.13 1.06 -3.86
C PHE A 55 -9.80 1.34 -4.53
N VAL A 56 -8.71 1.35 -3.75
CA VAL A 56 -7.35 1.59 -4.24
C VAL A 56 -6.46 0.44 -3.78
N LEU A 57 -5.94 -0.33 -4.74
CA LEU A 57 -5.09 -1.49 -4.51
C LEU A 57 -3.62 -1.06 -4.60
N PHE A 58 -2.89 -1.16 -3.51
CA PHE A 58 -1.48 -0.77 -3.44
C PHE A 58 -0.57 -1.97 -3.70
N GLU A 59 0.19 -1.92 -4.79
CA GLU A 59 1.34 -2.80 -5.04
C GLU A 59 2.61 -2.17 -4.47
N CYS A 60 3.31 -2.90 -3.61
CA CYS A 60 4.52 -2.40 -2.96
C CYS A 60 5.76 -2.55 -3.84
N THR A 61 5.74 -3.49 -4.79
CA THR A 61 6.80 -3.71 -5.77
C THR A 61 6.59 -2.86 -7.03
N ARG A 62 7.37 -3.12 -8.08
CA ARG A 62 7.10 -2.56 -9.42
C ARG A 62 6.05 -3.38 -10.14
N CYS A 63 5.16 -2.70 -10.85
CA CYS A 63 4.20 -3.32 -11.77
C CYS A 63 4.82 -3.64 -13.13
N ASN A 64 6.03 -3.14 -13.42
CA ASN A 64 6.76 -3.51 -14.65
C ASN A 64 7.28 -4.96 -14.65
N ASN A 65 7.31 -5.62 -13.49
CA ASN A 65 7.51 -7.06 -13.41
C ASN A 65 6.16 -7.73 -13.65
N GLU A 66 6.01 -8.38 -14.81
CA GLU A 66 4.75 -8.97 -15.30
C GLU A 66 3.99 -9.76 -14.22
N VAL A 67 4.69 -10.46 -13.32
CA VAL A 67 4.09 -11.27 -12.25
C VAL A 67 3.29 -10.42 -11.24
N SER A 68 3.86 -9.37 -10.67
CA SER A 68 3.18 -8.57 -9.63
C SER A 68 1.93 -7.90 -10.21
N PHE A 69 2.04 -7.33 -11.40
CA PHE A 69 0.92 -6.68 -12.07
C PHE A 69 -0.19 -7.68 -12.46
N VAL A 70 0.17 -8.86 -12.99
CA VAL A 70 -0.82 -9.92 -13.26
C VAL A 70 -1.54 -10.34 -11.99
N LEU A 71 -0.84 -10.49 -10.87
CA LEU A 71 -1.43 -10.88 -9.61
C LEU A 71 -2.42 -9.83 -9.10
N ILE A 72 -1.99 -8.58 -8.94
CA ILE A 72 -2.88 -7.53 -8.43
C ILE A 72 -4.05 -7.25 -9.38
N SER A 73 -3.86 -7.43 -10.70
CA SER A 73 -4.93 -7.36 -11.70
C SER A 73 -5.99 -8.46 -11.52
N LYS A 74 -5.62 -9.67 -11.08
CA LYS A 74 -6.60 -10.71 -10.73
C LYS A 74 -7.50 -10.28 -9.56
N VAL A 75 -6.93 -9.57 -8.59
CA VAL A 75 -7.72 -9.02 -7.46
C VAL A 75 -8.68 -7.93 -7.96
N LYS A 76 -8.20 -6.99 -8.79
CA LYS A 76 -9.06 -5.95 -9.41
C LYS A 76 -10.22 -6.58 -10.19
N ARG A 77 -9.94 -7.55 -11.06
CA ARG A 77 -10.97 -8.26 -11.84
C ARG A 77 -11.97 -9.01 -10.97
N ALA A 78 -11.53 -9.57 -9.85
CA ALA A 78 -12.43 -10.20 -8.91
C ALA A 78 -13.39 -9.18 -8.27
N ILE A 79 -12.86 -8.01 -7.87
CA ILE A 79 -13.67 -6.91 -7.32
C ILE A 79 -14.71 -6.44 -8.34
N GLU A 80 -14.32 -6.32 -9.61
CA GLU A 80 -15.22 -5.96 -10.71
C GLU A 80 -16.33 -6.99 -10.92
N GLY A 81 -16.07 -8.26 -10.63
CA GLY A 81 -17.06 -9.33 -10.67
C GLY A 81 -18.03 -9.38 -9.47
N PHE A 82 -17.81 -8.65 -8.38
CA PHE A 82 -18.65 -8.71 -7.18
C PHE A 82 -19.96 -7.92 -7.27
N GLN A 83 -20.21 -7.23 -8.38
CA GLN A 83 -21.43 -6.44 -8.62
C GLN A 83 -21.72 -5.42 -7.51
N LEU A 84 -20.69 -4.73 -7.03
CA LEU A 84 -20.85 -3.67 -6.03
C LEU A 84 -21.55 -2.43 -6.65
N PRO A 85 -22.35 -1.68 -5.88
CA PRO A 85 -23.01 -0.48 -6.39
C PRO A 85 -22.04 0.69 -6.55
N ASP A 86 -22.12 1.42 -7.68
CA ASP A 86 -21.39 2.67 -7.98
C ASP A 86 -19.95 2.72 -7.41
N PHE A 87 -19.13 1.74 -7.84
CA PHE A 87 -17.76 1.55 -7.35
C PHE A 87 -16.70 1.88 -8.39
N TYR A 88 -15.52 2.29 -7.89
CA TYR A 88 -14.37 2.69 -8.68
C TYR A 88 -13.12 2.03 -8.10
N CYS A 89 -12.37 1.34 -8.95
CA CYS A 89 -11.27 0.47 -8.53
C CYS A 89 -10.01 0.78 -9.34
N SER A 90 -8.91 1.07 -8.65
CA SER A 90 -7.61 1.35 -9.29
C SER A 90 -6.48 0.59 -8.63
N ILE A 91 -5.48 0.24 -9.43
CA ILE A 91 -4.19 -0.26 -8.97
C ILE A 91 -3.22 0.92 -8.90
N VAL A 92 -2.44 1.00 -7.83
CA VAL A 92 -1.37 2.00 -7.65
C VAL A 92 -0.06 1.29 -7.32
N GLU A 93 1.00 1.66 -8.05
CA GLU A 93 2.34 1.14 -7.85
C GLU A 93 3.09 2.03 -6.87
N MET A 94 3.74 1.46 -5.85
CA MET A 94 4.56 2.25 -4.91
C MET A 94 6.06 2.18 -5.21
N ASP A 95 6.52 1.05 -5.77
CA ASP A 95 7.94 0.78 -6.01
C ASP A 95 8.83 0.92 -4.75
N ILE A 96 8.36 0.50 -3.57
CA ILE A 96 9.11 0.63 -2.30
C ILE A 96 9.74 -0.67 -1.79
N GLN A 97 9.26 -1.82 -2.28
CA GLN A 97 9.74 -3.15 -1.94
C GLN A 97 10.66 -3.73 -3.04
N ARG A 98 11.78 -4.31 -2.62
CA ARG A 98 12.81 -5.01 -3.41
C ARG A 98 13.05 -6.44 -2.93
N SER A 99 12.75 -6.73 -1.67
CA SER A 99 12.82 -8.07 -1.08
C SER A 99 11.66 -8.95 -1.56
N MET A 100 11.93 -10.24 -1.76
CA MET A 100 10.91 -11.20 -2.23
C MET A 100 9.91 -11.64 -1.15
N SER A 101 10.19 -11.43 0.14
CA SER A 101 9.47 -12.07 1.26
C SER A 101 8.82 -11.10 2.26
N GLU A 102 8.81 -9.79 1.98
CA GLU A 102 8.29 -8.78 2.92
C GLU A 102 6.90 -8.25 2.58
N CYS A 103 6.24 -8.76 1.52
CA CYS A 103 4.94 -8.24 1.03
C CYS A 103 3.88 -8.14 2.12
N GLY A 104 3.79 -9.13 3.01
CA GLY A 104 2.86 -9.10 4.16
C GLY A 104 3.18 -8.00 5.17
N ILE A 105 4.46 -7.74 5.44
CA ILE A 105 4.90 -6.70 6.40
C ILE A 105 4.73 -5.30 5.80
N PHE A 106 5.04 -5.13 4.51
CA PHE A 106 4.72 -3.89 3.80
C PHE A 106 3.22 -3.62 3.81
N SER A 107 2.41 -4.61 3.41
CA SER A 107 0.94 -4.51 3.41
C SER A 107 0.36 -4.16 4.79
N LEU A 108 0.86 -4.78 5.86
CA LEU A 108 0.44 -4.48 7.23
C LEU A 108 0.86 -3.08 7.68
N ALA A 109 2.09 -2.68 7.40
CA ALA A 109 2.59 -1.35 7.74
C ALA A 109 1.79 -0.27 6.98
N LEU A 110 1.50 -0.51 5.70
CA LEU A 110 0.70 0.36 4.86
C LEU A 110 -0.75 0.43 5.33
N ALA A 111 -1.41 -0.69 5.65
CA ALA A 111 -2.77 -0.70 6.17
C ALA A 111 -2.93 0.22 7.40
N LYS A 112 -1.95 0.18 8.31
CA LYS A 112 -1.91 1.09 9.46
C LYS A 112 -1.73 2.55 9.05
N LYS A 113 -0.91 2.82 8.02
CA LYS A 113 -0.70 4.18 7.50
C LYS A 113 -1.89 4.73 6.74
N LEU A 114 -2.54 3.93 5.91
CA LEU A 114 -3.79 4.26 5.24
C LEU A 114 -4.85 4.68 6.26
N TYR A 115 -4.97 3.95 7.37
CA TYR A 115 -5.85 4.34 8.48
C TYR A 115 -5.43 5.65 9.16
N LEU A 116 -4.17 5.77 9.58
CA LEU A 116 -3.68 6.94 10.33
C LEU A 116 -3.64 8.23 9.50
N ARG A 117 -3.59 8.13 8.18
CA ARG A 117 -3.52 9.26 7.23
C ARG A 117 -4.75 9.32 6.32
N SER A 118 -5.87 8.74 6.75
CA SER A 118 -7.10 8.65 5.96
C SER A 118 -7.69 10.02 5.55
N ASP A 119 -7.34 11.09 6.27
CA ASP A 119 -7.64 12.49 5.94
C ASP A 119 -6.82 12.96 4.72
N LYS A 120 -5.51 12.66 4.70
CA LYS A 120 -4.60 13.04 3.61
C LYS A 120 -4.87 12.30 2.31
N LEU A 121 -5.52 11.15 2.37
CA LEU A 121 -5.83 10.31 1.21
C LEU A 121 -7.15 10.64 0.52
N GLU A 122 -7.90 11.63 1.01
CA GLU A 122 -9.18 11.99 0.40
C GLU A 122 -9.06 12.38 -1.07
N LYS A 123 -8.02 13.16 -1.41
CA LYS A 123 -7.76 13.57 -2.79
C LYS A 123 -7.54 12.36 -3.71
N LEU A 124 -6.78 11.36 -3.26
CA LEU A 124 -6.54 10.13 -4.00
C LEU A 124 -7.85 9.41 -4.32
N HIS A 125 -8.72 9.25 -3.33
CA HIS A 125 -10.01 8.57 -3.50
C HIS A 125 -10.99 9.36 -4.38
N ARG A 126 -11.01 10.70 -4.27
CA ARG A 126 -11.85 11.57 -5.13
C ARG A 126 -11.39 11.51 -6.58
N ASP A 127 -10.08 11.57 -6.82
CA ASP A 127 -9.53 11.47 -8.18
C ASP A 127 -9.74 10.06 -8.75
N ASN A 128 -9.65 9.00 -7.91
CA ASN A 128 -9.99 7.63 -8.32
C ASN A 128 -11.45 7.50 -8.76
N ILE A 129 -12.39 8.15 -8.07
CA ILE A 129 -13.80 8.19 -8.46
C ILE A 129 -13.96 8.93 -9.79
N LYS A 130 -13.33 10.11 -9.92
CA LYS A 130 -13.45 10.95 -11.11
C LYS A 130 -12.92 10.27 -12.37
N GLY A 131 -11.77 9.58 -12.28
CA GLY A 131 -11.22 8.75 -13.36
C GLY A 131 -10.61 9.53 -14.53
N ASP A 132 -10.25 10.80 -14.35
CA ASP A 132 -9.70 11.67 -15.40
C ASP A 132 -8.18 11.84 -15.32
N ARG A 133 -7.55 11.36 -14.24
CA ARG A 133 -6.11 11.54 -14.00
C ARG A 133 -5.23 10.35 -14.38
N TRP A 134 -5.80 9.15 -14.44
CA TRP A 134 -5.07 7.95 -14.86
C TRP A 134 -6.02 6.90 -15.45
N ASP A 135 -5.45 6.05 -16.29
CA ASP A 135 -6.13 4.89 -16.83
C ASP A 135 -6.29 3.82 -15.73
N ARG A 136 -7.54 3.47 -15.42
CA ARG A 136 -7.87 2.45 -14.42
C ARG A 136 -7.65 1.03 -14.92
N ASP A 137 -7.47 0.83 -16.23
CA ASP A 137 -7.25 -0.50 -16.81
C ASP A 137 -5.78 -0.94 -16.73
N VAL A 138 -4.88 0.01 -16.48
CA VAL A 138 -3.46 -0.25 -16.25
C VAL A 138 -3.16 -0.13 -14.75
N TYR A 139 -2.37 0.85 -14.37
CA TYR A 139 -2.09 1.21 -12.98
C TYR A 139 -1.59 2.64 -12.94
N LEU A 140 -1.79 3.30 -11.81
CA LEU A 140 -1.17 4.58 -11.54
C LEU A 140 0.29 4.35 -11.13
N SER A 141 1.22 4.96 -11.87
CA SER A 141 2.66 4.82 -11.64
C SER A 141 3.08 5.40 -10.29
N TYR A 142 4.18 4.87 -9.76
CA TYR A 142 4.75 5.36 -8.49
C TYR A 142 5.07 6.87 -8.54
N ASP A 143 5.52 7.36 -9.69
CA ASP A 143 5.84 8.77 -9.87
C ASP A 143 4.61 9.64 -9.65
N LEU A 144 3.45 9.30 -10.24
CA LEU A 144 2.22 10.05 -10.01
C LEU A 144 1.70 9.84 -8.57
N LEU A 145 1.81 8.63 -8.02
CA LEU A 145 1.37 8.31 -6.66
C LEU A 145 2.07 9.15 -5.60
N ASP A 146 3.35 9.46 -5.80
CA ASP A 146 4.16 10.26 -4.88
C ASP A 146 3.58 11.66 -4.62
N THR A 147 2.71 12.16 -5.51
CA THR A 147 2.00 13.45 -5.32
C THR A 147 0.80 13.36 -4.37
N TYR A 148 0.38 12.15 -4.00
CA TYR A 148 -0.75 11.89 -3.11
C TYR A 148 -0.34 11.44 -1.72
N LEU A 149 0.79 10.74 -1.61
CA LEU A 149 1.18 10.07 -0.38
C LEU A 149 2.14 10.92 0.47
N PRO A 150 1.87 11.06 1.78
CA PRO A 150 2.84 11.65 2.71
C PRO A 150 4.14 10.83 2.83
N ILE A 151 5.25 11.49 3.20
CA ILE A 151 6.58 10.87 3.31
C ILE A 151 6.63 9.68 4.28
N ASP A 152 5.74 9.64 5.28
CA ASP A 152 5.73 8.59 6.28
C ASP A 152 5.26 7.22 5.76
N PHE A 153 4.74 7.14 4.52
CA PHE A 153 4.51 5.90 3.76
C PHE A 153 5.83 5.27 3.27
N TYR A 154 6.91 6.05 3.17
CA TYR A 154 8.19 5.63 2.61
C TYR A 154 9.20 5.18 3.68
N LYS A 155 8.80 5.12 4.96
CA LYS A 155 9.65 4.71 6.11
C LYS A 155 10.29 3.32 6.00
N HIS A 156 9.80 2.49 5.08
CA HIS A 156 10.28 1.14 4.83
C HIS A 156 10.80 0.94 3.40
N VAL A 157 10.93 2.01 2.61
CA VAL A 157 11.54 1.96 1.26
C VAL A 157 12.90 1.27 1.32
N GLN A 158 13.15 0.36 0.37
CA GLN A 158 14.34 -0.50 0.38
C GLN A 158 15.48 0.02 -0.50
N GLY A 159 15.21 0.93 -1.43
CA GLY A 159 16.21 1.57 -2.28
C GLY A 159 16.37 3.05 -1.94
N PHE A 160 17.62 3.49 -1.77
CA PHE A 160 17.94 4.90 -1.50
C PHE A 160 17.49 5.81 -2.65
N ARG A 161 17.84 5.44 -3.89
CA ARG A 161 17.42 6.17 -5.10
C ARG A 161 15.91 6.42 -5.17
N ARG A 162 15.10 5.44 -4.79
CA ARG A 162 13.64 5.56 -4.80
C ARG A 162 13.15 6.63 -3.80
N LEU A 163 13.82 6.73 -2.65
CA LEU A 163 13.54 7.75 -1.66
C LEU A 163 13.95 9.15 -2.17
N GLU A 164 15.10 9.27 -2.82
CA GLU A 164 15.52 10.52 -3.46
C GLU A 164 14.53 10.97 -4.53
N GLU A 165 14.02 10.04 -5.35
CA GLU A 165 12.99 10.31 -6.36
C GLU A 165 11.72 10.91 -5.72
N TYR A 166 11.26 10.35 -4.60
CA TYR A 166 10.11 10.90 -3.86
C TYR A 166 10.39 12.32 -3.35
N VAL A 167 11.52 12.52 -2.67
CA VAL A 167 11.89 13.80 -2.05
C VAL A 167 12.06 14.90 -3.10
N LYS A 168 12.69 14.58 -4.23
CA LYS A 168 12.84 15.52 -5.35
C LYS A 168 11.48 16.01 -5.86
N LYS A 169 10.47 15.15 -5.84
CA LYS A 169 9.10 15.48 -6.25
C LYS A 169 8.29 16.19 -5.17
N ASN A 170 8.67 16.02 -3.90
CA ASN A 170 8.02 16.62 -2.74
C ASN A 170 9.03 17.43 -1.90
N PRO A 171 9.51 18.60 -2.39
CA PRO A 171 10.49 19.41 -1.68
C PRO A 171 10.02 19.79 -0.27
N GLY A 172 10.92 19.72 0.71
CA GLY A 172 10.64 19.97 2.12
C GLY A 172 10.34 18.70 2.91
N SER A 173 9.92 17.62 2.25
CA SER A 173 9.65 16.32 2.90
C SER A 173 10.90 15.69 3.52
N GLU A 174 12.10 16.04 3.05
CA GLU A 174 13.37 15.59 3.62
C GLU A 174 13.60 16.08 5.04
N LYS A 175 12.96 17.19 5.43
CA LYS A 175 13.07 17.81 6.75
C LYS A 175 11.97 17.36 7.71
N GLU A 176 10.97 16.62 7.23
CA GLU A 176 9.86 16.17 8.06
C GLU A 176 10.29 15.09 9.05
N ILE A 177 9.81 15.20 10.28
CA ILE A 177 10.05 14.21 11.33
C ILE A 177 9.09 13.02 11.14
N VAL A 178 9.65 11.85 10.84
CA VAL A 178 8.85 10.66 10.47
C VAL A 178 8.58 9.70 11.62
N ASN A 179 9.15 9.94 12.81
CA ASN A 179 8.93 9.10 13.99
C ASN A 179 9.20 9.81 15.32
N LYS A 180 8.82 9.15 16.43
CA LYS A 180 8.96 9.66 17.79
C LYS A 180 10.42 9.80 18.30
N LYS A 181 11.41 9.32 17.55
CA LYS A 181 12.84 9.51 17.85
C LYS A 181 13.40 10.79 17.24
N ASN A 182 12.54 11.66 16.71
CA ASN A 182 12.92 12.92 16.08
C ASN A 182 13.87 12.75 14.88
N GLU A 183 13.65 11.70 14.08
CA GLU A 183 14.44 11.43 12.88
C GLU A 183 13.67 11.88 11.63
N THR A 184 14.40 12.48 10.68
CA THR A 184 14.02 12.64 9.28
C THR A 184 13.93 11.29 8.56
N ILE A 185 13.43 11.30 7.32
CA ILE A 185 13.34 10.07 6.52
C ILE A 185 14.72 9.50 6.15
N PHE A 186 15.71 10.36 5.85
CA PHE A 186 17.06 9.94 5.48
C PHE A 186 17.84 9.38 6.67
N GLU A 187 17.84 10.07 7.83
CA GLU A 187 18.46 9.56 9.07
C GLU A 187 17.86 8.20 9.46
N ARG A 188 16.53 8.08 9.33
CA ARG A 188 15.85 6.80 9.55
C ARG A 188 16.33 5.74 8.55
N PHE A 189 16.44 6.07 7.26
CA PHE A 189 16.87 5.12 6.23
C PHE A 189 18.29 4.63 6.51
N GLU A 190 19.22 5.54 6.79
CA GLU A 190 20.63 5.23 7.10
C GLU A 190 20.76 4.31 8.31
N ARG A 191 20.05 4.59 9.41
CA ARG A 191 20.06 3.73 10.60
C ARG A 191 19.58 2.30 10.35
N HIS A 192 18.81 2.07 9.28
CA HIS A 192 18.33 0.74 8.89
C HIS A 192 19.06 0.18 7.67
N THR A 193 20.03 0.90 7.12
CA THR A 193 20.83 0.46 5.99
C THR A 193 21.78 -0.66 6.42
N MET A 194 21.88 -1.68 5.59
CA MET A 194 22.81 -2.79 5.73
C MET A 194 23.47 -3.05 4.38
N VAL A 195 24.73 -3.49 4.41
CA VAL A 195 25.45 -3.95 3.22
C VAL A 195 25.15 -5.43 3.01
N LYS A 196 24.54 -5.78 1.87
CA LYS A 196 24.33 -7.18 1.46
C LYS A 196 24.88 -7.38 0.06
N ARG A 197 25.85 -8.30 -0.09
CA ARG A 197 26.52 -8.59 -1.38
C ARG A 197 27.03 -7.31 -2.09
N GLY A 198 27.65 -6.40 -1.32
CA GLY A 198 28.18 -5.13 -1.83
C GLY A 198 27.13 -4.07 -2.18
N ARG A 199 25.84 -4.29 -1.90
CA ARG A 199 24.77 -3.30 -2.13
C ARG A 199 24.18 -2.82 -0.80
N ASN A 200 24.00 -1.51 -0.69
CA ASN A 200 23.27 -0.89 0.41
C ASN A 200 21.77 -1.13 0.24
N MET A 201 21.14 -1.75 1.25
CA MET A 201 19.70 -1.98 1.28
C MET A 201 19.15 -1.70 2.68
N SER A 202 17.94 -1.14 2.75
CA SER A 202 17.28 -0.92 4.03
C SER A 202 16.65 -2.21 4.57
N ALA A 203 17.06 -2.63 5.77
CA ALA A 203 16.46 -3.73 6.52
C ALA A 203 15.27 -3.29 7.39
N SER A 204 14.73 -2.08 7.14
CA SER A 204 13.63 -1.48 7.91
C SER A 204 12.39 -2.39 7.99
N ALA A 205 11.99 -3.05 6.90
CA ALA A 205 10.88 -4.00 6.88
C ALA A 205 11.15 -5.27 7.74
N HIS A 206 12.36 -5.83 7.68
CA HIS A 206 12.72 -7.00 8.49
C HIS A 206 12.66 -6.67 10.00
N LYS A 207 13.18 -5.50 10.41
CA LYS A 207 13.07 -5.02 11.80
C LYS A 207 11.62 -4.73 12.19
N LYS A 208 10.78 -4.30 11.23
CA LYS A 208 9.34 -4.13 11.42
C LYS A 208 8.64 -5.46 11.69
N ARG A 209 8.97 -6.54 10.98
CA ARG A 209 8.49 -7.90 11.28
C ARG A 209 8.75 -8.29 12.73
N ILE A 210 10.00 -8.16 13.17
CA ILE A 210 10.40 -8.51 14.55
C ILE A 210 9.58 -7.69 15.56
N THR A 211 9.34 -6.41 15.27
CA THR A 211 8.54 -5.54 16.14
C THR A 211 7.09 -6.01 16.24
N GLU A 212 6.46 -6.36 15.11
CA GLU A 212 5.08 -6.86 15.09
C GLU A 212 4.96 -8.21 15.82
N TYR A 213 5.94 -9.10 15.68
CA TYR A 213 5.94 -10.38 16.42
C TYR A 213 6.10 -10.17 17.92
N LYS A 214 7.01 -9.28 18.34
CA LYS A 214 7.20 -8.94 19.74
C LYS A 214 5.95 -8.32 20.38
N SER A 215 5.12 -7.60 19.61
CA SER A 215 3.87 -7.06 20.15
C SER A 215 2.77 -8.10 20.39
N LEU A 216 2.88 -9.31 19.82
CA LEU A 216 1.94 -10.40 20.07
C LEU A 216 2.30 -11.24 21.30
N MET A 217 3.54 -11.12 21.79
CA MET A 217 4.04 -11.84 22.96
C MET A 217 3.93 -11.01 24.26
N ARG A 218 3.30 -9.83 24.20
CA ARG A 218 3.04 -8.93 25.33
C ARG A 218 1.57 -8.95 25.64
#